data_AF-A0A2T2YEM5-F1
#
_entry.id   AF-A0A2T2YEM5-F1
#
_cell.length_a   1.000
_cell.length_b   1.000
_cell.length_c   1.000
_cell.angle_alpha   90.00
_cell.angle_beta   90.00
_cell.angle_gamma   90.00
#
_symmetry.space_group_name_H-M   'P 1'
#
loop_
_entity.id
_entity.type
_entity.pdbx_description
1 polymer ?
#
loop_
_entity_poly.entity_id
_entity_poly.type
_entity_poly.pdbx_seq_one_letter_code
_entity_poly.pdbx_strand_id
1 'polypeptide(L)'
;MEQHLPEAIKPKAKLDTRLDRLYYSFLDEEVEKSLSAKDREYLEQLEAAWSLLVQYHSFEQSVPLLKSRFQISRSTAYRVLNDCTRLFGDVTQTSKQGYRHILYEYSMRVFQLAATQNPPELGQMNRAIKNMAMLKGLDQNDAGSFDAELLEAHTYLLQLTAKGSEKPKTLNINAINKLPETEYQEVMESVEEEGLGNQSIDDILDGKLSSDQEEEDD
;
A
#
# COMPACT_ATOMS: atom_id res chain seq x y z
N MET A 1 -8.22 40.39 -29.59
CA MET A 1 -8.23 40.82 -28.18
C MET A 1 -7.45 39.77 -27.41
N GLU A 2 -6.12 39.86 -27.48
CA GLU A 2 -5.22 39.01 -26.69
C GLU A 2 -5.34 39.46 -25.24
N GLN A 3 -5.90 38.59 -24.39
CA GLN A 3 -5.93 38.82 -22.96
C GLN A 3 -4.52 38.65 -22.43
N HIS A 4 -3.81 39.76 -22.27
CA HIS A 4 -2.59 39.84 -21.49
C HIS A 4 -2.94 39.41 -20.06
N LEU A 5 -2.48 38.21 -19.66
CA LEU A 5 -2.46 37.85 -18.25
C LEU A 5 -1.63 38.90 -17.48
N PRO A 6 -2.07 39.35 -16.30
CA PRO A 6 -1.36 40.35 -15.51
C PRO A 6 0.04 39.85 -15.13
N GLU A 7 1.06 40.70 -15.33
CA GLU A 7 2.49 40.43 -15.03
C GLU A 7 2.77 39.99 -13.58
N ALA A 8 1.80 40.14 -12.67
CA ALA A 8 1.93 39.88 -11.24
C ALA A 8 2.05 38.39 -10.86
N ILE A 9 1.86 37.44 -11.80
CA ILE A 9 2.06 35.99 -11.58
C ILE A 9 3.25 35.47 -12.40
N LYS A 10 4.20 36.32 -12.79
CA LYS A 10 5.51 35.85 -13.24
C LYS A 10 6.47 35.96 -12.06
N PRO A 11 6.72 34.88 -11.29
CA PRO A 11 7.79 34.92 -10.31
C PRO A 11 9.07 35.30 -11.05
N LYS A 12 9.68 36.43 -10.69
CA LYS A 12 11.01 36.80 -11.19
C LYS A 12 11.95 35.68 -10.79
N ALA A 13 12.37 34.88 -11.78
CA ALA A 13 13.14 33.68 -11.57
C ALA A 13 14.44 34.02 -10.84
N LYS A 14 14.56 33.57 -9.59
CA LYS A 14 15.88 33.21 -9.09
C LYS A 14 16.31 32.00 -9.91
N LEU A 15 17.09 32.23 -10.96
CA LEU A 15 17.76 31.19 -11.78
C LEU A 15 18.89 30.52 -10.99
N ASP A 16 18.70 30.35 -9.67
CA ASP A 16 19.73 29.91 -8.73
C ASP A 16 20.15 28.45 -9.04
N THR A 17 19.20 27.59 -9.42
CA THR A 17 19.46 26.18 -9.73
C THR A 17 19.36 25.89 -11.22
N ARG A 18 20.16 24.92 -11.69
CA ARG A 18 20.08 24.39 -13.07
C ARG A 18 18.68 23.89 -13.43
N LEU A 19 18.01 23.20 -12.50
CA LEU A 19 16.67 22.65 -12.70
C LEU A 19 15.64 23.78 -12.88
N ASP A 20 15.75 24.85 -12.10
CA ASP A 20 14.88 26.03 -12.26
C ASP A 20 15.01 26.64 -13.66
N ARG A 21 16.25 26.78 -14.17
CA ARG A 21 16.46 27.29 -15.54
C ARG A 21 15.78 26.43 -16.60
N LEU A 22 15.84 25.11 -16.45
CA LEU A 22 15.20 24.17 -17.37
C LEU A 22 13.68 24.16 -17.22
N TYR A 23 13.16 24.33 -16.01
CA TYR A 23 11.73 24.51 -15.80
C TYR A 23 11.22 25.77 -16.50
N TYR A 24 11.93 26.90 -16.34
CA TYR A 24 11.54 28.15 -17.00
C TYR A 24 11.71 28.13 -18.51
N SER A 25 12.60 27.32 -19.08
CA SER A 25 12.67 27.18 -20.54
C SER A 25 11.41 26.57 -21.16
N PHE A 26 10.60 25.83 -20.39
CA PHE A 26 9.29 25.36 -20.88
C PHE A 26 8.18 26.42 -20.82
N LEU A 27 8.40 27.50 -20.06
CA LEU A 27 7.42 28.57 -19.85
C LEU A 27 7.71 29.82 -20.71
N ASP A 28 8.96 30.02 -21.09
CA ASP A 28 9.44 31.21 -21.80
C ASP A 28 10.44 30.85 -22.91
N GLU A 29 10.07 31.14 -24.16
CA GLU A 29 10.88 30.87 -25.35
C GLU A 29 12.21 31.65 -25.37
N GLU A 30 12.29 32.82 -24.71
CA GLU A 30 13.55 33.57 -24.63
C GLU A 30 14.57 32.86 -23.73
N VAL A 31 14.09 32.24 -22.65
CA VAL A 31 14.93 31.47 -21.73
C VAL A 31 15.45 30.21 -22.41
N GLU A 32 14.62 29.52 -23.19
CA GLU A 32 15.03 28.34 -23.97
C GLU A 32 16.20 28.64 -24.92
N LYS A 33 16.14 29.76 -25.63
CA LYS A 33 17.21 30.20 -26.54
C LYS A 33 18.50 30.57 -25.82
N SER A 34 18.40 30.98 -24.55
CA SER A 34 19.54 31.35 -23.71
C SER A 34 20.22 30.17 -23.01
N LEU A 35 19.71 28.94 -23.16
CA LEU A 35 20.29 27.76 -22.52
C LEU A 35 21.73 27.51 -23.00
N SER A 36 22.61 27.28 -22.03
CA SER A 36 23.97 26.80 -22.27
C SER A 36 23.95 25.42 -22.96
N ALA A 37 24.97 25.12 -23.76
CA ALA A 37 25.14 23.80 -24.39
C ALA A 37 25.07 22.65 -23.38
N LYS A 38 25.65 22.84 -22.18
CA LYS A 38 25.57 21.83 -21.10
C LYS A 38 24.16 21.67 -20.58
N ASP A 39 23.40 22.75 -20.44
CA ASP A 39 22.02 22.69 -19.94
C ASP A 39 21.11 22.00 -20.97
N ARG A 40 21.35 22.23 -22.27
CA ARG A 40 20.67 21.52 -23.36
C ARG A 40 20.97 20.01 -23.36
N GLU A 41 22.23 19.61 -23.21
CA GLU A 41 22.61 18.19 -23.11
C GLU A 41 21.90 17.50 -21.93
N TYR A 42 21.75 18.21 -20.81
CA TYR A 42 21.08 17.66 -19.64
C TYR A 42 19.55 17.66 -19.79
N LEU A 43 18.98 18.62 -20.53
CA LEU A 43 17.58 18.56 -20.95
C LEU A 43 17.30 17.30 -21.78
N GLU A 44 18.17 16.98 -22.75
CA GLU A 44 18.07 15.75 -23.54
C GLU A 44 18.15 14.48 -22.67
N GLN A 45 18.99 14.49 -21.62
CA GLN A 45 19.04 13.41 -20.65
C GLN A 45 17.73 13.27 -19.87
N LEU A 46 17.12 14.39 -19.46
CA LEU A 46 15.84 14.41 -18.74
C LEU A 46 14.68 13.92 -19.63
N GLU A 47 14.63 14.34 -20.89
CA GLU A 47 13.61 13.89 -21.86
C GLU A 47 13.73 12.39 -22.17
N ALA A 48 14.97 11.90 -22.34
CA ALA A 48 15.23 10.48 -22.50
C ALA A 48 14.86 9.69 -21.23
N ALA A 49 15.17 10.23 -20.05
CA ALA A 49 14.78 9.64 -18.77
C ALA A 49 13.26 9.56 -18.63
N TRP A 50 12.53 10.61 -19.00
CA TRP A 50 11.06 10.63 -19.00
C TRP A 50 10.48 9.53 -19.90
N SER A 51 11.01 9.42 -21.12
CA SER A 51 10.58 8.39 -22.07
C SER A 51 10.78 6.97 -21.52
N LEU A 52 11.92 6.73 -20.87
CA LEU A 52 12.21 5.45 -20.22
C LEU A 52 11.27 5.17 -19.04
N LEU A 53 10.98 6.18 -18.22
CA LEU A 53 10.04 6.02 -17.10
C LEU A 53 8.62 5.73 -17.57
N VAL A 54 8.16 6.34 -18.65
CA VAL A 54 6.85 6.04 -19.26
C VAL A 54 6.82 4.63 -19.86
N GLN A 55 7.95 4.11 -20.35
CA GLN A 55 7.99 2.78 -20.96
C GLN A 55 8.13 1.65 -19.92
N TYR A 56 9.04 1.82 -18.96
CA TYR A 56 9.47 0.77 -18.03
C TYR A 56 8.90 0.95 -16.62
N HIS A 57 8.45 2.15 -16.25
CA HIS A 57 7.87 2.46 -14.94
C HIS A 57 8.77 2.09 -13.74
N SER A 58 10.09 2.01 -13.97
CA SER A 58 11.06 1.56 -12.97
C SER A 58 12.40 2.25 -13.13
N PHE A 59 12.92 2.78 -12.03
CA PHE A 59 14.25 3.38 -11.96
C PHE A 59 15.34 2.33 -12.23
N GLU A 60 15.22 1.16 -11.62
CA GLU A 60 16.21 0.07 -11.77
C GLU A 60 16.35 -0.40 -13.22
N GLN A 61 15.26 -0.39 -13.98
CA GLN A 61 15.28 -0.74 -15.40
C GLN A 61 15.76 0.43 -16.29
N SER A 62 15.46 1.67 -15.90
CA SER A 62 15.80 2.86 -16.68
C SER A 62 17.27 3.27 -16.53
N VAL A 63 17.86 3.11 -15.34
CA VAL A 63 19.25 3.44 -15.02
C VAL A 63 20.27 2.82 -16.00
N PRO A 64 20.30 1.48 -16.23
CA PRO A 64 21.28 0.89 -17.13
C PRO A 64 21.16 1.40 -18.57
N LEU A 65 19.94 1.68 -19.03
CA LEU A 65 19.68 2.22 -20.37
C LEU A 65 20.17 3.66 -20.50
N LEU A 66 19.89 4.50 -19.50
CA LEU A 66 20.33 5.89 -19.48
C LEU A 66 21.86 6.01 -19.39
N LYS A 67 22.49 5.16 -18.56
CA LYS A 67 23.96 5.04 -18.49
C LYS A 67 24.57 4.69 -19.84
N SER A 68 24.03 3.67 -20.52
CA SER A 68 24.54 3.21 -21.82
C SER A 68 24.42 4.30 -22.88
N ARG A 69 23.28 5.00 -22.91
CA ARG A 69 22.98 6.04 -23.90
C ARG A 69 23.88 7.27 -23.78
N PHE A 70 24.08 7.76 -22.56
CA PHE A 70 24.82 9.02 -22.31
C PHE A 70 26.21 8.82 -21.71
N GLN A 71 26.66 7.58 -21.54
CA GLN A 71 27.95 7.23 -20.94
C GLN A 71 28.19 7.87 -19.56
N ILE A 72 27.11 7.99 -18.77
CA ILE A 72 27.14 8.58 -17.42
C ILE A 72 27.30 7.51 -16.34
N SER A 73 27.75 7.93 -15.16
CA SER A 73 27.85 7.05 -14.00
C SER A 73 26.46 6.61 -13.50
N ARG A 74 26.41 5.52 -12.72
CA ARG A 74 25.15 5.04 -12.11
C ARG A 74 24.53 6.11 -11.20
N SER A 75 25.34 6.77 -10.39
CA SER A 75 24.87 7.82 -9.47
C SER A 75 24.33 9.03 -10.22
N THR A 76 24.98 9.45 -11.31
CA THR A 76 24.47 10.52 -12.17
C THR A 76 23.15 10.13 -12.82
N ALA A 77 23.01 8.89 -13.31
CA ALA A 77 21.75 8.40 -13.89
C ALA A 77 20.57 8.45 -12.89
N TYR A 78 20.79 8.05 -11.63
CA TYR A 78 19.76 8.19 -10.58
C TYR A 78 19.42 9.66 -10.30
N ARG A 79 20.42 10.56 -10.29
CA ARG A 79 20.16 12.00 -10.14
C ARG A 79 19.30 12.53 -11.28
N VAL A 80 19.62 12.20 -12.53
CA VAL A 80 18.81 12.58 -13.71
C VAL A 80 17.38 12.06 -13.57
N LEU A 81 17.18 10.80 -13.17
CA LEU A 81 15.83 10.25 -12.98
C LEU A 81 15.07 10.95 -11.84
N ASN A 82 15.73 11.29 -10.73
CA ASN A 82 15.13 12.06 -9.64
C ASN A 82 14.78 13.50 -10.07
N ASP A 83 15.65 14.16 -10.81
CA ASP A 83 15.42 15.51 -11.29
C ASP A 83 14.33 15.53 -12.38
N CYS A 84 14.26 14.47 -13.19
CA CYS A 84 13.18 14.19 -14.14
C CYS A 84 11.83 14.07 -13.44
N THR A 85 11.73 13.27 -12.36
CA THR A 85 10.46 13.13 -11.63
C THR A 85 10.06 14.39 -10.89
N ARG A 86 11.03 15.22 -10.47
CA ARG A 86 10.74 16.56 -9.92
C ARG A 86 10.22 17.53 -10.96
N LEU A 87 10.72 17.45 -12.19
CA LEU A 87 10.39 18.38 -13.28
C LEU A 87 9.10 18.02 -14.01
N PHE A 88 8.90 16.75 -14.34
CA PHE A 88 7.77 16.24 -15.12
C PHE A 88 6.71 15.51 -14.28
N GLY A 89 7.00 15.25 -13.00
CA GLY A 89 6.15 14.48 -12.11
C GLY A 89 6.58 13.01 -12.01
N ASP A 90 6.04 12.30 -11.03
CA ASP A 90 6.38 10.90 -10.80
C ASP A 90 5.39 9.95 -11.49
N VAL A 91 5.79 9.40 -12.65
CA VAL A 91 4.98 8.38 -13.38
C VAL A 91 4.82 7.10 -12.57
N THR A 92 5.77 6.81 -11.68
CA THR A 92 5.73 5.59 -10.85
C THR A 92 4.72 5.71 -9.72
N GLN A 93 4.40 6.93 -9.27
CA GLN A 93 3.29 7.19 -8.33
C GLN A 93 1.94 7.16 -9.03
N THR A 94 1.62 5.99 -9.57
CA THR A 94 0.32 5.73 -10.17
C THR A 94 -0.65 5.25 -9.08
N SER A 95 -1.90 5.71 -9.13
CA SER A 95 -2.94 5.21 -8.22
C SER A 95 -3.09 3.68 -8.33
N LYS A 96 -3.63 3.03 -7.29
CA LYS A 96 -3.93 1.57 -7.32
C LYS A 96 -4.68 1.16 -8.60
N GLN A 97 -5.53 2.04 -9.14
CA GLN A 97 -6.25 1.80 -10.38
C GLN A 97 -5.35 1.84 -11.63
N GLY A 98 -4.36 2.73 -11.69
CA GLY A 98 -3.46 2.73 -12.83
C GLY A 98 -2.48 1.56 -12.81
N TYR A 99 -2.03 1.10 -11.62
CA TYR A 99 -1.29 -0.18 -11.54
C TYR A 99 -2.13 -1.37 -12.01
N ARG A 100 -3.43 -1.42 -11.65
CA ARG A 100 -4.35 -2.43 -12.18
C ARG A 100 -4.42 -2.39 -13.71
N HIS A 101 -4.44 -1.19 -14.29
CA HIS A 101 -4.47 -1.03 -15.74
C HIS A 101 -3.16 -1.48 -16.40
N ILE A 102 -2.00 -1.11 -15.86
CA ILE A 102 -0.68 -1.55 -16.37
C ILE A 102 -0.56 -3.08 -16.30
N LEU A 103 -0.92 -3.69 -15.17
CA LEU A 103 -0.90 -5.14 -15.01
C LEU A 103 -1.90 -5.84 -15.95
N TYR A 104 -3.03 -5.19 -16.26
CA TYR A 104 -4.00 -5.69 -17.22
C TYR A 104 -3.40 -5.71 -18.64
N GLU A 105 -2.75 -4.63 -19.06
CA GLU A 105 -2.05 -4.55 -20.36
C GLU A 105 -0.94 -5.60 -20.48
N TYR A 106 -0.16 -5.80 -19.42
CA TYR A 106 0.85 -6.86 -19.39
C TYR A 106 0.23 -8.26 -19.47
N SER A 107 -0.87 -8.50 -18.76
CA SER A 107 -1.59 -9.78 -18.84
C SER A 107 -2.14 -10.01 -20.25
N MET A 108 -2.62 -8.97 -20.93
CA MET A 108 -3.07 -9.03 -22.32
C MET A 108 -1.91 -9.37 -23.28
N ARG A 109 -0.73 -8.77 -23.10
CA ARG A 109 0.46 -9.09 -23.90
C ARG A 109 0.92 -10.53 -23.70
N VAL A 110 0.90 -11.05 -22.48
CA VAL A 110 1.20 -12.45 -22.19
C VAL A 110 0.20 -13.38 -22.87
N PHE A 111 -1.10 -13.05 -22.82
CA PHE A 111 -2.14 -13.79 -23.53
C PHE A 111 -1.87 -13.83 -25.04
N GLN A 112 -1.59 -12.68 -25.66
CA GLN A 112 -1.28 -12.59 -27.09
C GLN A 112 -0.04 -13.42 -27.44
N LEU A 113 1.03 -13.32 -26.65
CA LEU A 113 2.26 -14.08 -26.88
C LEU A 113 1.99 -15.59 -26.81
N ALA A 114 1.26 -16.06 -25.79
CA ALA A 114 0.90 -17.46 -25.63
C ALA A 114 -0.01 -17.97 -26.76
N ALA A 115 -0.91 -17.13 -27.27
CA ALA A 115 -1.78 -17.44 -28.39
C ALA A 115 -1.03 -17.53 -29.73
N THR A 116 0.05 -16.78 -29.89
CA THR A 116 0.90 -16.79 -31.10
C THR A 116 1.91 -17.94 -31.16
N GLN A 117 2.08 -18.71 -30.08
CA GLN A 117 2.92 -19.91 -30.09
C GLN A 117 2.31 -21.02 -30.94
N ASN A 118 3.14 -21.93 -31.47
CA ASN A 118 2.70 -23.10 -32.21
C ASN A 118 3.33 -24.38 -31.64
N PRO A 119 2.57 -25.21 -30.89
CA PRO A 119 1.15 -25.06 -30.59
C PRO A 119 0.85 -23.92 -29.59
N PRO A 120 -0.37 -23.36 -29.58
CA PRO A 120 -0.77 -22.35 -28.60
C PRO A 120 -0.72 -22.87 -27.16
N GLU A 121 -0.18 -22.06 -26.25
CA GLU A 121 0.01 -22.41 -24.84
C GLU A 121 -1.26 -22.09 -24.01
N LEU A 122 -2.28 -22.94 -24.15
CA LEU A 122 -3.60 -22.74 -23.54
C LEU A 122 -3.56 -22.55 -22.00
N GLY A 123 -2.62 -23.22 -21.32
CA GLY A 123 -2.44 -23.09 -19.88
C GLY A 123 -2.04 -21.67 -19.46
N GLN A 124 -1.15 -21.03 -20.23
CA GLN A 124 -0.73 -19.65 -19.96
C GLN A 124 -1.81 -18.64 -20.34
N MET A 125 -2.55 -18.93 -21.41
CA MET A 125 -3.73 -18.12 -21.78
C MET A 125 -4.77 -18.10 -20.66
N ASN A 126 -5.11 -19.27 -20.08
CA ASN A 126 -6.06 -19.36 -18.97
C ASN A 126 -5.58 -18.61 -17.71
N ARG A 127 -4.28 -18.68 -17.40
CA ARG A 127 -3.70 -17.92 -16.29
C ARG A 127 -3.77 -16.41 -16.53
N ALA A 128 -3.48 -15.97 -17.75
CA ALA A 128 -3.62 -14.56 -18.12
C ALA A 128 -5.07 -14.08 -18.00
N ILE A 129 -6.05 -14.88 -18.45
CA ILE A 129 -7.48 -14.58 -18.30
C ILE A 129 -7.88 -14.47 -16.82
N LYS A 130 -7.43 -15.41 -15.98
CA LYS A 130 -7.69 -15.35 -14.54
C LYS A 130 -7.13 -14.07 -13.91
N ASN A 131 -5.88 -13.72 -14.23
CA ASN A 131 -5.26 -12.49 -13.74
C ASN A 131 -6.03 -11.25 -14.20
N MET A 132 -6.49 -11.21 -15.46
CA MET A 132 -7.33 -10.14 -15.98
C MET A 132 -8.66 -10.02 -15.21
N ALA A 133 -9.33 -11.13 -14.91
CA ALA A 133 -10.56 -11.16 -14.13
C ALA A 133 -10.34 -10.62 -12.69
N MET A 134 -9.26 -11.06 -12.02
CA MET A 134 -8.90 -10.58 -10.68
C MET A 134 -8.57 -9.08 -10.66
N LEU A 135 -7.82 -8.58 -11.65
CA LEU A 135 -7.47 -7.16 -11.75
C LEU A 135 -8.69 -6.25 -11.97
N LYS A 136 -9.71 -6.76 -12.66
CA LYS A 136 -11.01 -6.09 -12.86
C LYS A 136 -11.96 -6.28 -11.68
N GLY A 137 -11.61 -7.09 -10.69
CA GLY A 137 -12.45 -7.35 -9.52
C GLY A 137 -13.66 -8.25 -9.82
N LEU A 138 -13.66 -8.99 -10.94
CA LEU A 138 -14.75 -9.89 -11.31
C LEU A 138 -14.82 -11.15 -10.43
N ASP A 139 -13.75 -11.40 -9.68
CA ASP A 139 -13.60 -12.51 -8.72
C ASP A 139 -14.02 -12.10 -7.30
N GLN A 140 -14.27 -10.81 -7.06
CA GLN A 140 -14.69 -10.32 -5.75
C GLN A 140 -16.22 -10.36 -5.68
N ASN A 141 -16.75 -10.84 -4.54
CA ASN A 141 -18.14 -10.60 -4.22
C ASN A 141 -18.36 -9.08 -4.16
N ASP A 142 -19.45 -8.60 -4.77
CA ASP A 142 -19.79 -7.19 -4.75
C ASP A 142 -19.71 -6.68 -3.31
N ALA A 143 -18.98 -5.58 -3.07
CA ALA A 143 -18.70 -5.03 -1.74
C ALA A 143 -19.96 -4.62 -0.92
N GLY A 144 -21.16 -4.92 -1.41
CA GLY A 144 -22.43 -4.82 -0.71
C GLY A 144 -23.02 -6.15 -0.23
N SER A 145 -22.35 -7.29 -0.42
CA SER A 145 -22.77 -8.54 0.20
C SER A 145 -22.34 -8.54 1.67
N PHE A 146 -23.28 -8.24 2.56
CA PHE A 146 -23.12 -8.41 4.00
C PHE A 146 -22.94 -9.90 4.30
N ASP A 147 -21.76 -10.29 4.80
CA ASP A 147 -21.56 -11.63 5.35
C ASP A 147 -22.31 -11.74 6.67
N ALA A 148 -23.48 -12.39 6.62
CA ALA A 148 -24.36 -12.60 7.78
C ALA A 148 -23.66 -13.36 8.93
N GLU A 149 -22.64 -14.16 8.61
CA GLU A 149 -21.85 -14.93 9.58
C GLU A 149 -20.98 -14.03 10.49
N LEU A 150 -20.49 -12.89 9.99
CA LEU A 150 -19.73 -11.91 10.78
C LEU A 150 -20.62 -11.12 11.76
N LEU A 151 -21.93 -11.18 11.59
CA LEU A 151 -22.92 -10.56 12.49
C LEU A 151 -23.49 -11.56 13.51
N GLU A 152 -23.14 -12.84 13.43
CA GLU A 152 -23.59 -13.81 14.43
C GLU A 152 -22.82 -13.60 15.73
N ALA A 153 -23.58 -13.34 16.81
CA ALA A 153 -23.02 -13.14 18.14
C ALA A 153 -22.26 -14.39 18.61
N HIS A 154 -20.94 -14.27 18.76
CA HIS A 154 -20.12 -15.36 19.28
C HIS A 154 -20.51 -15.68 20.72
N THR A 155 -20.92 -16.92 20.94
CA THR A 155 -21.31 -17.43 22.25
C THR A 155 -20.09 -18.07 22.91
N TYR A 156 -19.57 -17.44 23.96
CA TYR A 156 -18.44 -17.99 24.72
C TYR A 156 -18.94 -18.94 25.81
N LEU A 157 -18.56 -20.22 25.71
CA LEU A 157 -18.86 -21.26 26.69
C LEU A 157 -17.60 -21.55 27.51
N LEU A 158 -17.61 -21.24 28.81
CA LEU A 158 -16.60 -21.61 29.79
C LEU A 158 -16.97 -22.96 30.41
N GLN A 159 -16.13 -23.98 30.29
CA GLN A 159 -16.29 -25.23 31.03
C GLN A 159 -15.43 -25.20 32.29
N LEU A 160 -16.07 -25.15 33.46
CA LEU A 160 -15.40 -25.24 34.75
C LEU A 160 -15.53 -26.67 35.29
N THR A 161 -14.42 -27.21 35.76
CA THR A 161 -14.39 -28.53 36.41
C THR A 161 -13.88 -28.33 37.83
N ALA A 162 -14.79 -28.28 38.81
CA ALA A 162 -14.43 -28.17 40.22
C ALA A 162 -13.83 -29.50 40.72
N LYS A 163 -12.78 -29.42 41.53
CA LYS A 163 -12.08 -30.60 42.07
C LYS A 163 -12.97 -31.30 43.11
N GLY A 164 -13.64 -32.36 42.69
CA GLY A 164 -14.52 -33.18 43.54
C GLY A 164 -15.87 -33.55 42.92
N SER A 165 -16.24 -32.97 41.77
CA SER A 165 -17.46 -33.32 41.04
C SER A 165 -17.13 -33.97 39.70
N GLU A 166 -17.65 -35.18 39.44
CA GLU A 166 -17.37 -35.98 38.22
C GLU A 166 -18.00 -35.44 36.92
N LYS A 167 -18.61 -34.25 36.90
CA LYS A 167 -19.20 -33.67 35.68
C LYS A 167 -18.82 -32.19 35.49
N PRO A 168 -18.22 -31.82 34.35
CA PRO A 168 -17.89 -30.43 34.05
C PRO A 168 -19.18 -29.61 33.86
N LYS A 169 -19.28 -28.45 34.52
CA LYS A 169 -20.39 -27.51 34.34
C LYS A 169 -20.00 -26.48 33.27
N THR A 170 -20.79 -26.40 32.21
CA THR A 170 -20.61 -25.44 31.12
C THR A 170 -21.41 -24.17 31.41
N LEU A 171 -20.74 -23.03 31.57
CA LEU A 171 -21.33 -21.72 31.81
C LEU A 171 -21.15 -20.84 30.58
N ASN A 172 -22.21 -20.12 30.21
CA ASN A 172 -22.19 -19.19 29.10
C ASN A 172 -21.90 -17.78 29.64
N ILE A 173 -20.77 -17.20 29.22
CA ILE A 173 -20.24 -15.95 29.78
C ILE A 173 -21.22 -14.78 29.57
N ASN A 174 -21.99 -14.83 28.47
CA ASN A 174 -22.96 -13.79 28.12
C ASN A 174 -24.24 -13.81 28.97
N ALA A 175 -24.42 -14.81 29.83
CA ALA A 175 -25.61 -14.99 30.67
C ALA A 175 -25.32 -14.89 32.18
N ILE A 176 -24.11 -14.49 32.60
CA ILE A 176 -23.71 -14.37 34.02
C ILE A 176 -24.66 -13.45 34.81
N ASN A 177 -25.16 -12.37 34.20
CA ASN A 177 -26.05 -11.40 34.85
C ASN A 177 -27.49 -11.90 35.05
N LYS A 178 -27.81 -13.17 34.73
CA LYS A 178 -29.16 -13.75 34.89
C LYS A 178 -29.15 -15.11 35.61
N LEU A 179 -28.09 -15.42 36.36
CA LEU A 179 -28.06 -16.63 37.18
C LEU A 179 -28.92 -16.45 38.45
N PRO A 180 -29.67 -17.48 38.90
CA PRO A 180 -30.38 -17.44 40.18
C PRO A 180 -29.39 -17.32 41.35
N GLU A 181 -29.73 -16.54 42.39
CA GLU A 181 -28.87 -16.22 43.56
C GLU A 181 -28.27 -17.47 44.25
N THR A 182 -28.89 -18.63 44.12
CA THR A 182 -28.43 -19.90 44.72
C THR A 182 -27.14 -20.44 44.10
N GLU A 183 -26.89 -20.21 42.81
CA GLU A 183 -25.66 -20.68 42.14
C GLU A 183 -24.48 -19.73 42.35
N TYR A 184 -24.76 -18.47 42.65
CA TYR A 184 -23.74 -17.46 42.96
C TYR A 184 -23.07 -17.73 44.31
N GLN A 185 -23.83 -18.26 45.28
CA GLN A 185 -23.32 -18.60 46.61
C GLN A 185 -22.38 -19.82 46.59
N GLU A 186 -22.69 -20.87 45.83
CA GLU A 186 -21.79 -22.04 45.69
C GLU A 186 -20.47 -21.70 44.99
N VAL A 187 -20.51 -20.77 44.02
CA VAL A 187 -19.28 -20.33 43.32
C VAL A 187 -18.42 -19.45 44.23
N MET A 188 -19.02 -18.54 45.00
CA MET A 188 -18.28 -17.72 45.98
C MET A 188 -17.66 -18.57 47.10
N GLU A 189 -18.36 -19.60 47.58
CA GLU A 189 -17.85 -20.53 48.60
C GLU A 189 -16.65 -21.34 48.08
N SER A 190 -16.67 -21.73 46.80
CA SER A 190 -15.52 -22.40 46.15
C SER A 190 -14.31 -21.49 45.90
N VAL A 191 -14.53 -20.18 45.76
CA VAL A 191 -13.46 -19.18 45.58
C VAL A 191 -12.84 -18.78 46.93
N GLU A 192 -13.63 -18.74 48.01
CA GLU A 192 -13.14 -18.45 49.37
C GLU A 192 -12.31 -19.62 49.96
N GLU A 193 -12.63 -20.88 49.65
CA GLU A 193 -11.85 -22.05 50.11
C GLU A 193 -10.46 -22.17 49.44
N GLU A 194 -10.27 -21.66 48.23
CA GLU A 194 -8.98 -21.73 47.53
C GLU A 194 -7.95 -20.66 47.95
N GLY A 195 -8.27 -19.82 48.94
CA GLY A 195 -7.26 -18.97 49.61
C GLY A 195 -6.53 -18.01 48.66
N LEU A 196 -7.19 -17.55 47.59
CA LEU A 196 -6.69 -16.47 46.74
C LEU A 196 -7.11 -15.14 47.36
N GLY A 197 -6.29 -14.68 48.30
CA GLY A 197 -6.48 -13.41 48.99
C GLY A 197 -6.58 -12.23 48.03
N ASN A 198 -7.71 -11.51 48.11
CA ASN A 198 -7.84 -10.04 48.21
C ASN A 198 -6.99 -9.09 47.33
N GLN A 199 -6.42 -9.50 46.19
CA GLN A 199 -5.63 -8.55 45.37
C GLN A 199 -5.89 -8.53 43.87
N SER A 200 -6.98 -9.07 43.32
CA SER A 200 -7.08 -9.06 41.84
C SER A 200 -8.47 -8.92 41.22
N ILE A 201 -9.51 -8.58 41.99
CA ILE A 201 -10.83 -8.33 41.39
C ILE A 201 -10.99 -6.86 40.96
N ASP A 202 -10.47 -5.91 41.75
CA ASP A 202 -10.55 -4.49 41.39
C ASP A 202 -9.64 -4.13 40.18
N ASP A 203 -8.48 -4.75 40.05
CA ASP A 203 -7.54 -4.48 38.94
C ASP A 203 -8.06 -4.95 37.57
N ILE A 204 -8.96 -5.94 37.54
CA ILE A 204 -9.56 -6.45 36.30
C ILE A 204 -10.72 -5.55 35.85
N LEU A 205 -11.40 -4.88 36.78
CA LEU A 205 -12.55 -4.02 36.47
C LEU A 205 -12.15 -2.61 36.00
N ASP A 206 -10.93 -2.15 36.30
CA ASP A 206 -10.48 -0.77 36.04
C ASP A 206 -9.68 -0.57 34.74
N GLY A 207 -9.78 -1.51 33.78
CA GLY A 207 -9.57 -1.21 32.35
C GLY A 207 -8.24 -0.55 31.96
N LYS A 208 -7.12 -0.97 32.55
CA LYS A 208 -5.77 -0.58 32.09
C LYS A 208 -5.03 -1.75 31.44
N LEU A 209 -5.28 -1.94 30.15
CA LEU A 209 -4.30 -2.56 29.26
C LEU A 209 -3.27 -1.49 28.88
N SER A 210 -2.21 -1.34 29.67
CA SER A 210 -0.97 -0.76 29.16
C SER A 210 -0.30 -1.80 28.27
N SER A 211 -0.35 -1.56 26.97
CA SER A 211 0.70 -1.98 26.05
C SER A 211 2.05 -1.56 26.63
N ASP A 212 2.98 -2.50 26.74
CA ASP A 212 4.42 -2.32 26.52
C ASP A 212 5.14 -3.52 27.13
N GLN A 213 5.55 -4.48 26.28
CA GLN A 213 6.82 -5.16 26.46
C GLN A 213 7.46 -5.34 25.09
N GLU A 214 8.51 -4.55 24.91
CA GLU A 214 9.61 -4.70 23.97
C GLU A 214 10.23 -6.11 24.15
N GLU A 215 10.42 -6.85 23.05
CA GLU A 215 11.37 -7.96 23.01
C GLU A 215 12.66 -7.44 22.36
N GLU A 216 13.68 -7.25 23.20
CA GLU A 216 15.09 -7.20 22.82
C GLU A 216 15.79 -8.40 23.46
N ASP A 217 16.58 -9.08 22.62
CA ASP A 217 17.75 -9.93 22.89
C ASP A 217 17.64 -11.31 23.56
N ASP A 218 17.92 -12.35 22.74
CA ASP A 218 19.02 -13.31 22.95
C ASP A 218 19.52 -13.89 21.60
#